data_AF-A0A6J5U8F1-F1
#
_entry.id   AF-A0A6J5U8F1-F1
#
_cell.length_a   1.000
_cell.length_b   1.000
_cell.length_c   1.000
_cell.angle_alpha   90.00
_cell.angle_beta   90.00
_cell.angle_gamma   90.00
#
_symmetry.space_group_name_H-M   'P 1'
#
loop_
_entity.id
_entity.type
_entity.pdbx_description
1 polymer ?
#
loop_
_entity_poly.entity_id
_entity_poly.type
_entity_poly.pdbx_seq_one_letter_code
_entity_poly.pdbx_strand_id
1 'polypeptide(L)'
;MSYIMEILPVALVFFLATIVSTTQGYEPVLTHHIHLLTPKTGGARGSVPGLSCLSWRLAVETNNIINWKTVPAECEGYVGHYMLGHQYRKDSKVVTNGAWLYAKSLDLTKDGKNVWVFDIDETTLSNLPYYAVNGFGTELYNSTSFNEWVLKGTAPALPESLKLYQKLLTLGVKVVFLTGRGEGQRNVTTTNLKNVGYHTWEKLILKGSAYTGKTSYVYKSAERTKLVKSGFRIIGNAGDQWSDILGTNVGNRTFKVPDPMKDSKVVTNEAWLYAKSLNLTNDGKNVWVFDIDETTLSNLPYYADHGFGTELYNSTAFNTWVLEGTAPALPESLKLYKKLLKLGVKIVFITGRGEDQRNVTTTNLKNVGYHTWEKLVLKGSTYSGNTSYVHKSAERTKLVKSGFRIIGNIGDQWSDILGTNVGNRTFKLPDPMYYIS
;
A
#
# COMPACT_ATOMS: atom_id res chain seq x y z
N MET A 1 26.92 -15.13 -78.77
CA MET A 1 27.97 -16.17 -78.71
C MET A 1 28.81 -15.83 -77.49
N SER A 2 28.70 -16.40 -76.30
CA SER A 2 28.23 -17.70 -75.77
C SER A 2 27.59 -17.42 -74.39
N TYR A 3 26.33 -17.79 -74.10
CA TYR A 3 25.89 -18.96 -73.30
C TYR A 3 26.78 -19.32 -72.09
N ILE A 4 26.32 -19.70 -70.88
CA ILE A 4 25.08 -19.65 -70.07
C ILE A 4 25.41 -20.48 -68.78
N MET A 5 24.67 -20.27 -67.69
CA MET A 5 24.38 -21.20 -66.56
C MET A 5 25.28 -21.28 -65.31
N GLU A 6 24.66 -20.82 -64.21
CA GLU A 6 24.44 -21.48 -62.91
C GLU A 6 25.68 -21.87 -62.07
N ILE A 7 25.78 -21.55 -60.79
CA ILE A 7 24.90 -21.92 -59.67
C ILE A 7 25.18 -20.94 -58.50
N LEU A 8 24.12 -20.36 -57.91
CA LEU A 8 24.18 -19.74 -56.58
C LEU A 8 24.31 -20.84 -55.50
N PRO A 9 24.94 -20.56 -54.35
CA PRO A 9 24.08 -20.50 -53.16
C PRO A 9 24.45 -19.30 -52.29
N VAL A 10 23.51 -18.40 -51.99
CA VAL A 10 22.68 -18.43 -50.76
C VAL A 10 23.49 -18.45 -49.44
N ALA A 11 24.78 -18.06 -49.45
CA ALA A 11 25.58 -17.99 -48.23
C ALA A 11 25.67 -16.58 -47.59
N LEU A 12 25.25 -15.52 -48.29
CA LEU A 12 25.40 -14.14 -47.82
C LEU A 12 24.11 -13.47 -47.29
N VAL A 13 23.00 -14.19 -47.21
CA VAL A 13 21.71 -13.67 -46.68
C VAL A 13 21.33 -14.29 -45.33
N PHE A 14 22.12 -15.24 -44.80
CA PHE A 14 21.85 -15.88 -43.51
C PHE A 14 22.63 -15.31 -42.31
N PHE A 15 23.43 -14.25 -42.49
CA PHE A 15 24.21 -13.64 -41.40
C PHE A 15 23.64 -12.33 -40.83
N LEU A 16 22.37 -12.01 -41.14
CA LEU A 16 21.70 -10.80 -40.64
C LEU A 16 20.33 -11.08 -39.99
N ALA A 17 20.07 -12.33 -39.57
CA ALA A 17 18.78 -12.75 -38.99
C ALA A 17 18.87 -13.43 -37.61
N THR A 18 19.99 -13.33 -36.89
CA THR A 18 20.13 -13.90 -35.53
C THR A 18 20.89 -12.99 -34.58
N ILE A 19 20.46 -11.73 -34.48
CA ILE A 19 20.58 -10.99 -33.22
C ILE A 19 19.17 -10.55 -32.83
N VAL A 20 18.30 -11.53 -32.61
CA VAL A 20 17.25 -11.34 -31.61
C VAL A 20 18.00 -11.37 -30.30
N SER A 21 18.29 -10.20 -29.76
CA SER A 21 18.72 -10.03 -28.38
C SER A 21 17.61 -10.60 -27.50
N THR A 22 17.64 -11.91 -27.23
CA THR A 22 16.98 -12.48 -26.08
C THR A 22 17.76 -11.95 -24.88
N THR A 23 17.43 -10.73 -24.46
CA THR A 23 17.57 -10.35 -23.06
C THR A 23 16.54 -11.18 -22.30
N GLN A 24 16.79 -12.48 -22.17
CA GLN A 24 16.35 -13.17 -20.97
C GLN A 24 17.11 -12.46 -19.86
N GLY A 25 16.47 -11.44 -19.29
CA GLY A 25 16.91 -10.85 -18.04
C GLY A 25 17.12 -12.02 -17.11
N TYR A 26 18.36 -12.16 -16.65
CA TYR A 26 18.71 -13.08 -15.59
C TYR A 26 17.80 -12.76 -14.42
N GLU A 27 16.71 -13.50 -14.25
CA GLU A 27 16.00 -13.51 -12.99
C GLU A 27 16.94 -14.24 -12.04
N PRO A 28 17.50 -13.57 -11.01
CA PRO A 28 18.15 -14.32 -9.97
C PRO A 28 17.07 -15.24 -9.40
N VAL A 29 17.29 -16.55 -9.54
CA VAL A 29 16.57 -17.53 -8.74
C VAL A 29 16.83 -17.12 -7.30
N LEU A 30 15.85 -16.44 -6.69
CA LEU A 30 15.83 -16.21 -5.27
C LEU A 30 15.72 -17.60 -4.67
N THR A 31 16.86 -18.20 -4.30
CA THR A 31 16.87 -19.35 -3.40
C THR A 31 16.08 -18.93 -2.17
N HIS A 32 14.84 -19.43 -2.06
CA HIS A 32 13.92 -19.11 -0.96
C HIS A 32 14.41 -19.76 0.33
N HIS A 33 15.53 -19.27 0.85
CA HIS A 33 15.94 -19.57 2.22
C HIS A 33 14.96 -18.86 3.15
N ILE A 34 14.16 -19.63 3.87
CA ILE A 34 13.30 -19.12 4.93
C ILE A 34 14.20 -18.52 6.00
N HIS A 35 14.27 -17.19 6.04
CA HIS A 35 14.95 -16.48 7.11
C HIS A 35 13.97 -16.29 8.26
N LEU A 36 14.16 -17.04 9.35
CA LEU A 36 13.42 -16.80 10.60
C LEU A 36 13.59 -15.33 11.03
N LEU A 37 12.52 -14.76 11.58
CA LEU A 37 12.48 -13.38 12.09
C LEU A 37 13.38 -13.25 13.33
N THR A 38 14.69 -13.08 13.13
CA THR A 38 15.66 -13.00 14.23
C THR A 38 15.80 -11.57 14.77
N PRO A 39 15.75 -11.33 16.09
CA PRO A 39 16.04 -10.04 16.70
C PRO A 39 17.46 -9.55 16.38
N LYS A 40 17.64 -8.24 16.13
CA LYS A 40 18.96 -7.60 15.93
C LYS A 40 19.86 -7.55 17.18
N THR A 41 19.53 -8.24 18.27
CA THR A 41 20.21 -8.09 19.57
C THR A 41 21.41 -9.03 19.79
N GLY A 42 21.93 -9.69 18.75
CA GLY A 42 23.17 -10.48 18.81
C GLY A 42 24.31 -9.79 18.06
N GLY A 43 25.46 -9.61 18.73
CA GLY A 43 26.63 -8.83 18.29
C GLY A 43 27.41 -9.34 17.06
N ALA A 44 26.82 -10.15 16.19
CA ALA A 44 27.44 -10.56 14.94
C ALA A 44 26.35 -10.76 13.88
N ARG A 45 26.12 -9.74 13.05
CA ARG A 45 25.57 -9.88 11.70
C ARG A 45 25.70 -8.54 10.97
N GLY A 46 26.45 -8.57 9.87
CA GLY A 46 26.64 -7.40 9.01
C GLY A 46 25.30 -6.85 8.50
N SER A 47 25.22 -5.54 8.30
CA SER A 47 24.14 -4.94 7.53
C SER A 47 24.12 -5.58 6.14
N VAL A 48 23.00 -6.16 5.72
CA VAL A 48 22.81 -6.55 4.32
C VAL A 48 22.67 -5.26 3.50
N PRO A 49 23.62 -4.94 2.60
CA PRO A 49 23.52 -3.75 1.76
C PRO A 49 22.22 -3.80 0.92
N GLY A 50 21.46 -2.70 0.89
CA GLY A 50 20.20 -2.59 0.13
C GLY A 50 18.93 -3.06 0.85
N LEU A 51 19.02 -3.86 1.92
CA LEU A 51 17.84 -4.30 2.69
C LEU A 51 17.12 -3.14 3.38
N SER A 52 17.87 -2.10 3.78
CA SER A 52 17.31 -0.87 4.37
C SER A 52 16.40 -0.11 3.40
N CYS A 53 16.77 -0.03 2.12
CA CYS A 53 16.01 0.70 1.09
C CYS A 53 14.78 -0.08 0.64
N LEU A 54 14.87 -1.42 0.59
CA LEU A 54 13.70 -2.26 0.35
C LEU A 54 12.68 -2.16 1.49
N SER A 55 13.13 -2.29 2.74
CA SER A 55 12.26 -2.13 3.91
C SER A 55 11.71 -0.71 4.03
N TRP A 56 12.50 0.29 3.65
CA TRP A 56 12.03 1.67 3.57
C TRP A 56 10.88 1.79 2.55
N ARG A 57 11.06 1.34 1.30
CA ARG A 57 9.99 1.33 0.28
C ARG A 57 8.75 0.60 0.77
N LEU A 58 8.89 -0.60 1.32
CA LEU A 58 7.73 -1.37 1.80
C LEU A 58 6.94 -0.57 2.84
N ALA A 59 7.63 0.06 3.78
CA ALA A 59 6.97 0.84 4.81
C ALA A 59 6.30 2.11 4.21
N VAL A 60 6.86 2.73 3.15
CA VAL A 60 6.29 3.88 2.42
C VAL A 60 4.95 3.45 1.83
N GLU A 61 5.01 2.36 1.07
CA GLU A 61 3.88 1.81 0.33
C GLU A 61 2.75 1.36 1.23
N THR A 62 3.03 1.10 2.50
CA THR A 62 2.04 0.66 3.49
C THR A 62 1.54 1.80 4.37
N ASN A 63 1.92 3.06 4.16
CA ASN A 63 1.53 4.19 5.01
C ASN A 63 2.02 4.10 6.46
N ASN A 64 2.92 3.17 6.74
CA ASN A 64 3.67 3.20 8.00
C ASN A 64 4.46 4.46 8.16
N ILE A 65 4.70 5.05 6.99
CA ILE A 65 5.40 6.24 6.92
C ILE A 65 4.97 7.29 5.95
N ILE A 66 5.13 8.51 6.46
CA ILE A 66 4.42 9.69 6.06
C ILE A 66 5.32 10.89 6.32
N ASN A 67 5.17 11.94 5.52
CA ASN A 67 5.79 13.25 5.73
C ASN A 67 7.34 13.28 5.64
N TRP A 68 7.99 12.55 4.71
CA TRP A 68 9.36 12.95 4.31
C TRP A 68 9.29 14.17 3.46
N LYS A 69 10.45 14.80 3.40
CA LYS A 69 10.83 15.73 2.37
C LYS A 69 11.53 15.07 1.18
N THR A 70 12.38 14.06 1.38
CA THR A 70 13.13 13.37 0.31
C THR A 70 13.32 11.86 0.55
N VAL A 71 13.57 11.09 -0.54
CA VAL A 71 14.11 9.73 -0.50
C VAL A 71 15.43 9.78 0.28
N PRO A 72 15.75 8.82 1.16
CA PRO A 72 17.08 8.74 1.77
C PRO A 72 18.15 8.72 0.68
N ALA A 73 19.18 9.57 0.79
CA ALA A 73 20.21 9.71 -0.23
C ALA A 73 20.88 8.36 -0.56
N GLU A 74 21.07 7.50 0.45
CA GLU A 74 21.61 6.15 0.28
C GLU A 74 20.72 5.21 -0.55
N CYS A 75 19.46 5.58 -0.79
CA CYS A 75 18.48 4.78 -1.51
C CYS A 75 18.23 5.25 -2.95
N GLU A 76 18.94 6.27 -3.45
CA GLU A 76 18.79 6.77 -4.82
C GLU A 76 18.91 5.65 -5.86
N GLY A 77 20.02 4.90 -5.83
CA GLY A 77 20.27 3.81 -6.77
C GLY A 77 19.24 2.69 -6.65
N TYR A 78 18.76 2.40 -5.44
CA TYR A 78 17.70 1.41 -5.23
C TYR A 78 16.36 1.87 -5.83
N VAL A 79 15.94 3.11 -5.57
CA VAL A 79 14.68 3.66 -6.09
C VAL A 79 14.74 3.79 -7.60
N GLY A 80 15.85 4.29 -8.16
CA GLY A 80 16.07 4.34 -9.60
C GLY A 80 15.98 2.96 -10.24
N HIS A 81 16.66 1.95 -9.69
CA HIS A 81 16.59 0.57 -10.18
C HIS A 81 15.17 -0.01 -10.08
N TYR A 82 14.44 0.26 -8.99
CA TYR A 82 13.06 -0.19 -8.84
C TYR A 82 12.14 0.43 -9.89
N MET A 83 12.18 1.77 -10.04
CA MET A 83 11.30 2.53 -10.94
C MET A 83 11.57 2.26 -12.43
N LEU A 84 12.84 2.09 -12.80
CA LEU A 84 13.25 1.78 -14.17
C LEU A 84 13.18 0.27 -14.48
N GLY A 85 13.22 -0.57 -13.45
CA GLY A 85 13.31 -2.03 -13.58
C GLY A 85 11.96 -2.75 -13.71
N HIS A 86 12.05 -4.08 -13.78
CA HIS A 86 10.87 -4.93 -13.94
C HIS A 86 9.98 -4.97 -12.69
N GLN A 87 10.52 -4.73 -11.49
CA GLN A 87 9.78 -4.89 -10.25
C GLN A 87 8.63 -3.88 -10.13
N TYR A 88 8.84 -2.59 -10.45
CA TYR A 88 7.76 -1.60 -10.46
C TYR A 88 6.62 -2.05 -11.38
N ARG A 89 6.94 -2.54 -12.58
CA ARG A 89 5.93 -3.05 -13.53
C ARG A 89 5.18 -4.26 -12.99
N LYS A 90 5.88 -5.20 -12.33
CA LYS A 90 5.25 -6.37 -11.69
C LYS A 90 4.31 -5.93 -10.57
N ASP A 91 4.75 -5.02 -9.69
CA ASP A 91 3.96 -4.51 -8.57
C ASP A 91 2.72 -3.74 -9.08
N SER A 92 2.88 -2.84 -10.05
CA SER A 92 1.75 -2.15 -10.70
C SER A 92 0.77 -3.13 -11.35
N LYS A 93 1.27 -4.17 -12.03
CA LYS A 93 0.43 -5.19 -12.68
C LYS A 93 -0.40 -5.98 -11.66
N VAL A 94 0.16 -6.31 -10.50
CA VAL A 94 -0.58 -7.00 -9.44
C VAL A 94 -1.74 -6.12 -8.95
N VAL A 95 -1.48 -4.84 -8.67
CA VAL A 95 -2.51 -3.89 -8.21
C VAL A 95 -3.62 -3.72 -9.27
N THR A 96 -3.25 -3.50 -10.52
CA THR A 96 -4.24 -3.28 -11.60
C THR A 96 -4.98 -4.55 -12.00
N ASN A 97 -4.37 -5.73 -11.89
CA ASN A 97 -5.08 -7.00 -12.05
C ASN A 97 -6.10 -7.22 -10.92
N GLY A 98 -5.72 -6.93 -9.66
CA GLY A 98 -6.66 -6.97 -8.53
C GLY A 98 -7.84 -6.02 -8.74
N ALA A 99 -7.57 -4.80 -9.23
CA ALA A 99 -8.60 -3.84 -9.61
C ALA A 99 -9.52 -4.34 -10.71
N TRP A 100 -8.95 -4.93 -11.76
CA TRP A 100 -9.71 -5.51 -12.86
C TRP A 100 -10.59 -6.67 -12.41
N LEU A 101 -10.04 -7.63 -11.66
CA LEU A 101 -10.79 -8.80 -11.17
C LEU A 101 -11.95 -8.36 -10.27
N TYR A 102 -11.70 -7.39 -9.39
CA TYR A 102 -12.74 -6.76 -8.58
C TYR A 102 -13.82 -6.10 -9.45
N ALA A 103 -13.44 -5.25 -10.41
CA ALA A 103 -14.41 -4.58 -11.26
C ALA A 103 -15.28 -5.56 -12.04
N LYS A 104 -14.66 -6.63 -12.56
CA LYS A 104 -15.31 -7.69 -13.34
C LYS A 104 -16.29 -8.52 -12.49
N SER A 105 -16.05 -8.65 -11.18
CA SER A 105 -16.94 -9.43 -10.30
C SER A 105 -18.19 -8.68 -9.86
N LEU A 106 -18.31 -7.38 -10.17
CA LEU A 106 -19.45 -6.58 -9.77
C LEU A 106 -20.61 -6.73 -10.77
N ASP A 107 -21.82 -6.93 -10.25
CA ASP A 107 -23.04 -6.75 -11.02
C ASP A 107 -23.42 -5.26 -11.02
N LEU A 108 -23.08 -4.57 -12.11
CA LEU A 108 -23.21 -3.12 -12.21
C LEU A 108 -24.47 -2.73 -12.98
N THR A 109 -25.28 -1.86 -12.37
CA THR A 109 -26.39 -1.21 -13.07
C THR A 109 -25.89 -0.39 -14.26
N LYS A 110 -26.48 -0.57 -15.44
CA LYS A 110 -26.05 0.09 -16.69
C LYS A 110 -26.71 1.46 -16.90
N ASP A 111 -26.84 2.24 -15.84
CA ASP A 111 -27.46 3.59 -15.84
C ASP A 111 -26.46 4.73 -16.11
N GLY A 112 -25.19 4.39 -16.38
CA GLY A 112 -24.10 5.36 -16.63
C GLY A 112 -23.59 6.10 -15.40
N LYS A 113 -23.99 5.72 -14.18
CA LYS A 113 -23.59 6.40 -12.93
C LYS A 113 -22.43 5.72 -12.18
N ASN A 114 -21.98 4.55 -12.61
CA ASN A 114 -20.82 3.88 -12.02
C ASN A 114 -19.52 4.50 -12.52
N VAL A 115 -18.73 5.07 -11.60
CA VAL A 115 -17.45 5.72 -11.92
C VAL A 115 -16.27 5.03 -11.24
N TRP A 116 -15.14 5.04 -11.92
CA TRP A 116 -13.82 4.74 -11.37
C TRP A 116 -13.01 6.03 -11.29
N VAL A 117 -12.49 6.34 -10.09
CA VAL A 117 -11.63 7.50 -9.88
C VAL A 117 -10.17 7.09 -10.08
N PHE A 118 -9.42 7.88 -10.86
CA PHE A 118 -7.98 7.76 -11.00
C PHE A 118 -7.30 9.07 -10.59
N ASP A 119 -6.20 8.98 -9.86
CA ASP A 119 -5.23 10.08 -9.84
C ASP A 119 -4.46 10.19 -11.18
N ILE A 120 -3.75 11.30 -11.38
CA ILE A 120 -2.96 11.58 -12.58
C ILE A 120 -1.49 11.28 -12.36
N ASP A 121 -0.79 12.14 -11.61
CA ASP A 121 0.65 12.08 -11.43
C ASP A 121 1.04 10.80 -10.69
N GLU A 122 1.99 10.01 -11.22
CA GLU A 122 2.42 8.71 -10.68
C GLU A 122 1.33 7.61 -10.60
N THR A 123 0.12 7.87 -11.10
CA THR A 123 -0.96 6.88 -11.22
C THR A 123 -1.33 6.57 -12.67
N THR A 124 -1.58 7.59 -13.50
CA THR A 124 -1.89 7.42 -14.93
C THR A 124 -0.82 8.02 -15.84
N LEU A 125 -0.22 9.14 -15.43
CA LEU A 125 0.93 9.76 -16.08
C LEU A 125 2.17 9.59 -15.21
N SER A 126 3.29 9.18 -15.81
CA SER A 126 4.56 9.05 -15.12
C SER A 126 5.40 10.31 -15.29
N ASN A 127 5.78 10.92 -14.18
CA ASN A 127 6.78 11.97 -14.10
C ASN A 127 8.18 11.39 -13.85
N LEU A 128 8.37 10.07 -14.02
CA LEU A 128 9.68 9.43 -13.88
C LEU A 128 10.78 10.08 -14.73
N PRO A 129 10.55 10.57 -15.97
CA PRO A 129 11.59 11.29 -16.70
C PRO A 129 12.07 12.57 -16.02
N TYR A 130 11.19 13.26 -15.28
CA TYR A 130 11.58 14.38 -14.43
C TYR A 130 12.42 13.89 -13.24
N TYR A 131 11.92 12.92 -12.48
CA TYR A 131 12.64 12.42 -11.31
C TYR A 131 13.98 11.75 -11.64
N ALA A 132 14.12 11.12 -12.81
CA ALA A 132 15.35 10.45 -13.22
C ALA A 132 16.54 11.40 -13.41
N VAL A 133 16.30 12.69 -13.63
CA VAL A 133 17.35 13.73 -13.72
C VAL A 133 17.39 14.65 -12.50
N ASN A 134 16.59 14.36 -11.46
CA ASN A 134 16.51 15.09 -10.19
C ASN A 134 16.58 14.11 -9.00
N GLY A 135 17.55 13.17 -9.06
CA GLY A 135 17.89 12.28 -7.94
C GLY A 135 16.82 11.26 -7.53
N PHE A 136 15.85 10.92 -8.38
CA PHE A 136 14.76 9.99 -8.06
C PHE A 136 14.00 10.33 -6.76
N GLY A 137 13.91 11.62 -6.42
CA GLY A 137 13.24 12.10 -5.21
C GLY A 137 14.15 12.27 -3.99
N THR A 138 15.48 12.11 -4.13
CA THR A 138 16.45 12.47 -3.07
C THR A 138 16.62 13.98 -2.91
N GLU A 139 16.24 14.75 -3.93
CA GLU A 139 16.25 16.21 -3.92
C GLU A 139 14.94 16.80 -3.39
N LEU A 140 15.00 17.99 -2.78
CA LEU A 140 13.81 18.68 -2.30
C LEU A 140 12.88 19.04 -3.47
N TYR A 141 11.58 18.79 -3.28
CA TYR A 141 10.58 19.10 -4.29
C TYR A 141 10.56 20.59 -4.65
N ASN A 142 10.82 20.89 -5.92
CA ASN A 142 10.73 22.23 -6.49
C ASN A 142 9.46 22.34 -7.34
N SER A 143 8.45 23.03 -6.81
CA SER A 143 7.16 23.19 -7.49
C SER A 143 7.25 23.98 -8.79
N THR A 144 8.16 24.95 -8.89
CA THR A 144 8.36 25.74 -10.12
C THR A 144 8.88 24.85 -11.25
N SER A 145 9.97 24.13 -10.99
CA SER A 145 10.57 23.23 -11.99
C SER A 145 9.64 22.08 -12.38
N PHE A 146 8.92 21.50 -11.40
CA PHE A 146 7.93 20.47 -11.70
C PHE A 146 6.75 21.00 -12.54
N ASN A 147 6.31 22.23 -12.28
CA ASN A 147 5.26 22.86 -13.10
C ASN A 147 5.73 23.10 -14.54
N GLU A 148 6.99 23.50 -14.74
CA GLU A 148 7.58 23.61 -16.08
C GLU A 148 7.61 22.25 -16.79
N TRP A 149 7.93 21.16 -16.07
CA TRP A 149 7.84 19.79 -16.60
C TRP A 149 6.40 19.43 -17.01
N VAL A 150 5.41 19.70 -16.15
CA VAL A 150 3.99 19.43 -16.46
C VAL A 150 3.53 20.21 -17.69
N LEU A 151 4.00 21.46 -17.86
CA LEU A 151 3.67 22.31 -19.01
C LEU A 151 4.25 21.80 -20.34
N LYS A 152 5.25 20.90 -20.32
CA LYS A 152 5.72 20.23 -21.54
C LYS A 152 4.66 19.28 -22.11
N GLY A 153 3.80 18.70 -21.25
CA GLY A 153 2.73 17.80 -21.69
C GLY A 153 3.20 16.49 -22.32
N THR A 154 4.40 16.04 -21.95
CA THR A 154 5.08 14.86 -22.52
C THR A 154 5.21 13.69 -21.55
N ALA A 155 4.52 13.71 -20.40
CA ALA A 155 4.61 12.64 -19.41
C ALA A 155 4.05 11.33 -20.01
N PRO A 156 4.83 10.22 -20.05
CA PRO A 156 4.34 8.96 -20.61
C PRO A 156 3.22 8.35 -19.74
N ALA A 157 2.38 7.50 -20.34
CA ALA A 157 1.41 6.72 -19.56
C ALA A 157 2.10 5.69 -18.67
N LEU A 158 1.53 5.45 -17.49
CA LEU A 158 1.81 4.25 -16.72
C LEU A 158 1.08 3.05 -17.36
N PRO A 159 1.80 2.07 -17.92
CA PRO A 159 1.21 1.12 -18.87
C PRO A 159 0.17 0.21 -18.23
N GLU A 160 0.37 -0.22 -16.99
CA GLU A 160 -0.59 -1.09 -16.30
C GLU A 160 -1.87 -0.34 -15.90
N SER A 161 -1.78 0.94 -15.57
CA SER A 161 -2.94 1.80 -15.31
C SER A 161 -3.74 2.10 -16.59
N LEU A 162 -3.05 2.29 -17.72
CA LEU A 162 -3.70 2.45 -19.03
C LEU A 162 -4.46 1.18 -19.43
N LYS A 163 -3.88 0.01 -19.21
CA LYS A 163 -4.58 -1.28 -19.44
C LYS A 163 -5.82 -1.42 -18.56
N LEU A 164 -5.73 -1.05 -17.27
CA LEU A 164 -6.89 -1.06 -16.37
C LEU A 164 -7.98 -0.11 -16.88
N TYR A 165 -7.62 1.12 -17.22
CA TYR A 165 -8.52 2.10 -17.80
C TYR A 165 -9.28 1.54 -19.01
N GLN A 166 -8.56 0.98 -19.99
CA GLN A 166 -9.16 0.38 -21.19
C GLN A 166 -10.14 -0.74 -20.82
N LYS A 167 -9.75 -1.62 -19.90
CA LYS A 167 -10.61 -2.72 -19.42
C LYS A 167 -11.87 -2.20 -18.72
N LEU A 168 -11.76 -1.17 -17.88
CA LEU A 168 -12.92 -0.57 -17.19
C LEU A 168 -13.94 0.01 -18.17
N LEU A 169 -13.48 0.64 -19.26
CA LEU A 169 -14.38 1.13 -20.31
C LEU A 169 -15.20 -0.01 -20.95
N THR A 170 -14.63 -1.20 -21.11
CA THR A 170 -15.36 -2.37 -21.64
C THR A 170 -16.51 -2.84 -20.73
N LEU A 171 -16.45 -2.51 -19.43
CA LEU A 171 -17.52 -2.79 -18.46
C LEU A 171 -18.58 -1.67 -18.41
N GLY A 172 -18.46 -0.63 -19.25
CA GLY A 172 -19.33 0.55 -19.21
C GLY A 172 -19.08 1.46 -18.00
N VAL A 173 -17.98 1.24 -17.27
CA VAL A 173 -17.57 2.08 -16.14
C VAL A 173 -17.04 3.41 -16.68
N LYS A 174 -17.55 4.51 -16.13
CA LYS A 174 -17.12 5.87 -16.48
C LYS A 174 -15.86 6.23 -15.69
N VAL A 175 -14.93 6.96 -16.31
CA VAL A 175 -13.66 7.32 -15.66
C VAL A 175 -13.71 8.76 -15.21
N VAL A 176 -13.28 9.02 -13.97
CA VAL A 176 -13.07 10.37 -13.44
C VAL A 176 -11.61 10.53 -13.05
N PHE A 177 -10.93 11.50 -13.64
CA PHE A 177 -9.59 11.89 -13.20
C PHE A 177 -9.69 12.97 -12.10
N LEU A 178 -9.05 12.75 -10.97
CA LEU A 178 -9.02 13.66 -9.82
C LEU A 178 -7.57 13.91 -9.39
N THR A 179 -7.04 15.08 -9.74
CA THR A 179 -5.61 15.39 -9.62
C THR A 179 -5.32 16.56 -8.68
N GLY A 180 -4.11 16.55 -8.11
CA GLY A 180 -3.57 17.69 -7.37
C GLY A 180 -3.13 18.88 -8.24
N ARG A 181 -3.10 18.75 -9.57
CA ARG A 181 -2.75 19.81 -10.54
C ARG A 181 -3.74 20.98 -10.48
N GLY A 182 -3.28 22.18 -10.84
CA GLY A 182 -4.09 23.39 -10.85
C GLY A 182 -4.89 23.56 -12.14
N GLU A 183 -6.04 24.25 -12.10
CA GLU A 183 -6.90 24.48 -13.28
C GLU A 183 -6.15 25.10 -14.48
N GLY A 184 -5.13 25.93 -14.24
CA GLY A 184 -4.28 26.47 -15.33
C GLY A 184 -3.57 25.40 -16.16
N GLN A 185 -3.43 24.17 -15.63
CA GLN A 185 -2.80 23.03 -16.31
C GLN A 185 -3.82 22.12 -17.04
N ARG A 186 -5.11 22.49 -17.11
CA ARG A 186 -6.17 21.66 -17.69
C ARG A 186 -5.91 21.28 -19.15
N ASN A 187 -5.56 22.26 -19.98
CA ASN A 187 -5.39 22.04 -21.42
C ASN A 187 -4.18 21.13 -21.72
N VAL A 188 -3.04 21.38 -21.06
CA VAL A 188 -1.85 20.55 -21.22
C VAL A 188 -2.07 19.15 -20.68
N THR A 189 -2.74 19.00 -19.53
CA THR A 189 -3.05 17.69 -18.93
C THR A 189 -4.00 16.89 -19.83
N THR A 190 -5.03 17.54 -20.37
CA THR A 190 -5.98 16.94 -21.33
C THR A 190 -5.27 16.44 -22.58
N THR A 191 -4.37 17.26 -23.14
CA THR A 191 -3.60 16.93 -24.34
C THR A 191 -2.67 15.76 -24.07
N ASN A 192 -1.93 15.81 -22.95
CA ASN A 192 -1.01 14.75 -22.57
C ASN A 192 -1.74 13.41 -22.39
N LEU A 193 -2.87 13.39 -21.64
CA LEU A 193 -3.68 12.18 -21.43
C LEU A 193 -4.13 11.56 -22.77
N LYS A 194 -4.64 12.38 -23.69
CA LYS A 194 -5.05 11.93 -25.03
C LYS A 194 -3.89 11.35 -25.83
N ASN A 195 -2.74 12.02 -25.82
CA ASN A 195 -1.56 11.59 -26.57
C ASN A 195 -1.03 10.22 -26.13
N VAL A 196 -1.23 9.87 -24.85
CA VAL A 196 -0.72 8.61 -24.28
C VAL A 196 -1.78 7.51 -24.15
N GLY A 197 -2.97 7.71 -24.75
CA GLY A 197 -3.99 6.65 -24.91
C GLY A 197 -5.23 6.77 -24.03
N TYR A 198 -5.35 7.80 -23.19
CA TYR A 198 -6.58 8.08 -22.45
C TYR A 198 -7.48 9.00 -23.29
N HIS A 199 -8.48 8.44 -23.98
CA HIS A 199 -9.23 9.21 -24.98
C HIS A 199 -10.60 9.73 -24.50
N THR A 200 -11.15 9.13 -23.44
CA THR A 200 -12.48 9.47 -22.91
C THR A 200 -12.51 9.44 -21.39
N TRP A 201 -13.27 10.34 -20.79
CA TRP A 201 -13.55 10.37 -19.35
C TRP A 201 -14.82 11.18 -19.11
N GLU A 202 -15.46 10.91 -17.99
CA GLU A 202 -16.66 11.61 -17.52
C GLU A 202 -16.30 12.98 -16.96
N LYS A 203 -15.26 13.04 -16.10
CA LYS A 203 -14.78 14.30 -15.50
C LYS A 203 -13.26 14.31 -15.37
N LEU A 204 -12.70 15.49 -15.56
CA LEU A 204 -11.32 15.82 -15.21
C LEU A 204 -11.36 16.96 -14.20
N ILE A 205 -11.05 16.66 -12.94
CA ILE A 205 -11.17 17.55 -11.79
C ILE A 205 -9.78 18.01 -11.37
N LEU A 206 -9.53 19.32 -11.44
CA LEU A 206 -8.29 19.98 -11.03
C LEU A 206 -8.57 20.97 -9.89
N LYS A 207 -7.52 21.42 -9.20
CA LYS A 207 -7.62 22.42 -8.13
C LYS A 207 -7.94 23.79 -8.72
N GLY A 208 -9.09 24.34 -8.35
CA GLY A 208 -9.50 25.69 -8.72
C GLY A 208 -8.51 26.77 -8.24
N SER A 209 -8.42 27.87 -8.97
CA SER A 209 -7.56 29.02 -8.61
C SER A 209 -7.90 29.66 -7.27
N ALA A 210 -9.15 29.58 -6.84
CA ALA A 210 -9.61 30.05 -5.53
C ALA A 210 -9.35 29.05 -4.38
N TYR A 211 -8.74 27.88 -4.66
CA TYR A 211 -8.46 26.88 -3.64
C TYR A 211 -7.23 27.28 -2.81
N THR A 212 -7.47 27.85 -1.63
CA THR A 212 -6.42 28.32 -0.73
C THR A 212 -6.42 27.48 0.56
N GLY A 213 -5.43 26.60 0.73
CA GLY A 213 -5.04 26.16 2.08
C GLY A 213 -5.69 24.90 2.66
N LYS A 214 -5.94 23.86 1.87
CA LYS A 214 -6.31 22.53 2.39
C LYS A 214 -5.38 21.45 1.79
N THR A 215 -5.12 20.39 2.55
CA THR A 215 -4.21 19.30 2.12
C THR A 215 -4.78 18.53 0.92
N SER A 216 -3.95 17.82 0.16
CA SER A 216 -4.40 16.97 -0.96
C SER A 216 -5.49 15.98 -0.51
N TYR A 217 -5.33 15.41 0.69
CA TYR A 217 -6.33 14.54 1.31
C TYR A 217 -7.70 15.23 1.48
N VAL A 218 -7.72 16.46 2.03
CA VAL A 218 -8.97 17.21 2.24
C VAL A 218 -9.58 17.64 0.90
N TYR A 219 -8.75 18.09 -0.04
CA TYR A 219 -9.16 18.41 -1.41
C TYR A 219 -9.90 17.23 -2.05
N LYS A 220 -9.22 16.09 -2.20
CA LYS A 220 -9.72 14.94 -2.95
C LYS A 220 -10.95 14.33 -2.27
N SER A 221 -11.00 14.31 -0.94
CA SER A 221 -12.20 13.91 -0.18
C SER A 221 -13.42 14.79 -0.49
N ALA A 222 -13.23 16.11 -0.55
CA ALA A 222 -14.32 17.03 -0.88
C ALA A 222 -14.82 16.84 -2.32
N GLU A 223 -13.92 16.67 -3.28
CA GLU A 223 -14.30 16.44 -4.68
C GLU A 223 -15.02 15.11 -4.89
N ARG A 224 -14.56 14.02 -4.28
CA ARG A 224 -15.29 12.74 -4.30
C ARG A 224 -16.68 12.86 -3.67
N THR A 225 -16.81 13.66 -2.60
CA THR A 225 -18.12 13.96 -2.00
C THR A 225 -19.04 14.69 -2.98
N LYS A 226 -18.53 15.64 -3.77
CA LYS A 226 -19.31 16.31 -4.82
C LYS A 226 -19.73 15.33 -5.93
N LEU A 227 -18.89 14.37 -6.30
CA LEU A 227 -19.24 13.32 -7.26
C LEU A 227 -20.43 12.49 -6.77
N VAL A 228 -20.37 12.00 -5.54
CA VAL A 228 -21.47 11.21 -4.94
C VAL A 228 -22.75 12.03 -4.84
N LYS A 229 -22.66 13.29 -4.38
CA LYS A 229 -23.82 14.21 -4.32
C LYS A 229 -24.43 14.50 -5.70
N SER A 230 -23.63 14.40 -6.76
CA SER A 230 -24.09 14.55 -8.15
C SER A 230 -24.74 13.27 -8.71
N GLY A 231 -24.90 12.23 -7.87
CA GLY A 231 -25.54 10.96 -8.22
C GLY A 231 -24.62 9.90 -8.80
N PHE A 232 -23.28 10.10 -8.79
CA PHE A 232 -22.35 9.06 -9.20
C PHE A 232 -22.09 8.05 -8.07
N ARG A 233 -21.87 6.79 -8.43
CA ARG A 233 -21.42 5.72 -7.54
C ARG A 233 -19.96 5.44 -7.84
N ILE A 234 -19.08 5.77 -6.90
CA ILE A 234 -17.65 5.48 -7.03
C ILE A 234 -17.44 4.00 -6.70
N ILE A 235 -17.27 3.17 -7.72
CA ILE A 235 -17.11 1.72 -7.52
C ILE A 235 -15.65 1.36 -7.22
N GLY A 236 -14.70 2.14 -7.72
CA GLY A 236 -13.27 1.95 -7.49
C GLY A 236 -12.50 3.25 -7.53
N ASN A 237 -11.38 3.29 -6.82
CA ASN A 237 -10.52 4.47 -6.74
C ASN A 237 -9.04 4.04 -6.71
N ALA A 238 -8.26 4.49 -7.68
CA ALA A 238 -6.85 4.17 -7.81
C ALA A 238 -6.00 5.44 -7.70
N GLY A 239 -4.94 5.38 -6.90
CA GLY A 239 -4.00 6.46 -6.69
C GLY A 239 -2.69 5.95 -6.11
N ASP A 240 -1.62 6.68 -6.34
CA ASP A 240 -0.27 6.36 -5.87
C ASP A 240 0.04 7.00 -4.53
N GLN A 241 -0.79 7.92 -4.05
CA GLN A 241 -0.69 8.46 -2.69
C GLN A 241 -1.86 8.02 -1.83
N TRP A 242 -1.59 7.86 -0.54
CA TRP A 242 -2.64 7.58 0.45
C TRP A 242 -3.70 8.69 0.50
N SER A 243 -3.35 9.94 0.15
CA SER A 243 -4.32 11.03 0.03
C SER A 243 -5.39 10.82 -1.03
N ASP A 244 -5.14 9.96 -2.01
CA ASP A 244 -6.01 9.77 -3.17
C ASP A 244 -7.11 8.76 -2.87
N ILE A 245 -6.75 7.79 -2.01
CA ILE A 245 -7.55 6.62 -1.71
C ILE A 245 -8.02 6.54 -0.26
N LEU A 246 -7.65 7.49 0.59
CA LEU A 246 -8.20 7.65 1.95
C LEU A 246 -9.13 8.86 2.06
N GLY A 247 -9.92 8.87 3.13
CA GLY A 247 -10.85 9.92 3.47
C GLY A 247 -12.29 9.57 3.15
N THR A 248 -13.11 10.57 2.84
CA THR A 248 -14.54 10.34 2.58
C THR A 248 -14.78 9.98 1.12
N ASN A 249 -15.83 9.19 0.88
CA ASN A 249 -16.31 8.81 -0.45
C ASN A 249 -15.22 8.23 -1.35
N VAL A 250 -14.33 7.39 -0.80
CA VAL A 250 -13.22 6.77 -1.54
C VAL A 250 -13.69 5.69 -2.52
N GLY A 251 -14.98 5.37 -2.53
CA GLY A 251 -15.57 4.31 -3.33
C GLY A 251 -15.62 2.97 -2.60
N ASN A 252 -16.19 1.97 -3.28
CA ASN A 252 -16.40 0.64 -2.69
C ASN A 252 -15.09 -0.12 -2.46
N ARG A 253 -14.05 0.14 -3.27
CA ARG A 253 -12.71 -0.40 -3.07
C ARG A 253 -11.63 0.54 -3.59
N THR A 254 -10.48 0.52 -2.93
CA THR A 254 -9.33 1.36 -3.25
C THR A 254 -8.12 0.55 -3.67
N PHE A 255 -7.26 1.14 -4.50
CA PHE A 255 -6.09 0.49 -5.09
C PHE A 255 -4.88 1.44 -5.04
N LYS A 256 -3.91 1.12 -4.17
CA LYS A 256 -2.65 1.87 -4.02
C LYS A 256 -1.69 1.46 -5.13
N VAL A 257 -1.46 2.34 -6.10
CA VAL A 257 -0.38 2.15 -7.09
C VAL A 257 0.96 2.42 -6.39
N PRO A 258 2.02 1.64 -6.65
CA PRO A 258 3.31 1.91 -6.04
C PRO A 258 3.87 3.28 -6.44
N ASP A 259 4.36 4.04 -5.48
CA ASP A 259 5.20 5.24 -5.68
C ASP A 259 6.11 5.43 -4.46
N PRO A 260 7.36 4.94 -4.50
CA PRO A 260 8.33 5.15 -3.44
C PRO A 260 9.01 6.52 -3.54
N MET A 261 8.68 7.36 -4.53
CA MET A 261 9.27 8.67 -4.69
C MET A 261 8.55 9.74 -3.84
N LYS A 262 7.57 9.36 -2.99
CA LYS A 262 6.88 10.22 -1.97
C LYS A 262 6.40 9.43 -0.70
N ASP A 263 6.30 10.06 0.50
CA ASP A 263 5.91 9.63 1.92
C ASP A 263 6.63 8.43 2.74
N SER A 264 7.26 8.58 3.98
CA SER A 264 8.66 8.02 4.42
C SER A 264 8.90 7.67 5.89
N LYS A 265 9.68 6.57 6.12
CA LYS A 265 10.33 5.80 7.27
C LYS A 265 9.72 4.61 8.18
N VAL A 266 10.52 3.61 8.53
CA VAL A 266 10.07 2.24 8.95
C VAL A 266 9.06 2.14 10.13
N VAL A 267 7.98 1.36 9.95
CA VAL A 267 6.78 1.19 10.81
C VAL A 267 6.96 1.32 12.31
N THR A 268 7.74 0.43 12.91
CA THR A 268 7.84 0.31 14.36
C THR A 268 8.81 1.34 14.92
N ASN A 269 9.82 1.74 14.12
CA ASN A 269 10.68 2.86 14.45
C ASN A 269 9.93 4.18 14.40
N GLU A 270 8.99 4.32 13.48
CA GLU A 270 8.19 5.53 13.34
C GLU A 270 7.03 5.58 14.32
N ALA A 271 6.38 4.45 14.58
CA ALA A 271 5.51 4.30 15.73
C ALA A 271 6.23 4.73 17.01
N TRP A 272 7.49 4.30 17.18
CA TRP A 272 8.31 4.72 18.30
C TRP A 272 8.66 6.22 18.29
N LEU A 273 9.13 6.77 17.17
CA LEU A 273 9.53 8.18 17.06
C LEU A 273 8.33 9.11 17.26
N TYR A 274 7.19 8.76 16.67
CA TYR A 274 5.92 9.42 16.90
C TYR A 274 5.53 9.34 18.38
N ALA A 275 5.50 8.15 19.00
CA ALA A 275 5.16 7.99 20.41
C ALA A 275 6.05 8.87 21.31
N LYS A 276 7.36 8.88 21.04
CA LYS A 276 8.35 9.67 21.78
C LYS A 276 8.15 11.19 21.60
N SER A 277 7.60 11.62 20.48
CA SER A 277 7.34 13.05 20.19
C SER A 277 6.11 13.62 20.90
N LEU A 278 5.24 12.75 21.42
CA LEU A 278 3.99 13.18 22.04
C LEU A 278 4.25 13.68 23.47
N ASN A 279 3.65 14.83 23.80
CA ASN A 279 3.54 15.29 25.19
C ASN A 279 2.32 14.62 25.84
N LEU A 280 2.54 13.48 26.49
CA LEU A 280 1.48 12.65 27.04
C LEU A 280 1.13 13.05 28.48
N THR A 281 -0.16 13.24 28.77
CA THR A 281 -0.63 13.39 30.15
C THR A 281 -0.47 12.09 30.92
N ASN A 282 0.04 12.14 32.16
CA ASN A 282 0.30 10.94 32.96
C ASN A 282 -0.91 10.52 33.81
N ASP A 283 -2.11 10.53 33.23
CA ASP A 283 -3.38 10.17 33.88
C ASP A 283 -3.77 8.69 33.67
N GLY A 284 -2.89 7.90 33.05
CA GLY A 284 -3.11 6.48 32.75
C GLY A 284 -4.12 6.19 31.64
N LYS A 285 -4.60 7.21 30.89
CA LYS A 285 -5.62 7.03 29.84
C LYS A 285 -5.06 6.92 28.41
N ASN A 286 -3.76 7.11 28.20
CA ASN A 286 -3.15 6.97 26.86
C ASN A 286 -2.93 5.49 26.53
N VAL A 287 -3.58 5.00 25.47
CA VAL A 287 -3.45 3.62 25.00
C VAL A 287 -2.86 3.54 23.60
N TRP A 288 -2.11 2.46 23.36
CA TRP A 288 -1.73 2.00 22.03
C TRP A 288 -2.43 0.70 21.70
N VAL A 289 -3.10 0.66 20.56
CA VAL A 289 -3.80 -0.53 20.08
C VAL A 289 -2.88 -1.35 19.19
N PHE A 290 -2.81 -2.65 19.46
CA PHE A 290 -2.12 -3.65 18.62
C PHE A 290 -3.15 -4.68 18.13
N ASP A 291 -3.07 -5.05 16.85
CA ASP A 291 -3.56 -6.36 16.42
C ASP A 291 -2.66 -7.51 16.93
N ILE A 292 -3.12 -8.76 16.86
CA ILE A 292 -2.35 -9.94 17.26
C ILE A 292 -1.67 -10.67 16.10
N ASP A 293 -2.43 -11.13 15.11
CA ASP A 293 -2.03 -12.12 14.11
C ASP A 293 -1.30 -11.45 12.96
N GLU A 294 -0.05 -11.78 12.68
CA GLU A 294 0.86 -11.03 11.78
C GLU A 294 1.17 -9.58 12.22
N THR A 295 0.76 -9.21 13.43
CA THR A 295 1.15 -7.94 14.08
C THR A 295 2.03 -8.13 15.30
N THR A 296 1.66 -9.01 16.23
CA THR A 296 2.43 -9.30 17.47
C THR A 296 2.98 -10.71 17.48
N LEU A 297 2.19 -11.67 16.99
CA LEU A 297 2.51 -13.08 16.82
C LEU A 297 2.55 -13.38 15.33
N SER A 298 3.58 -14.08 14.88
CA SER A 298 3.70 -14.49 13.49
C SER A 298 3.09 -15.87 13.29
N ASN A 299 2.19 -15.94 12.33
CA ASN A 299 1.57 -17.13 11.77
C ASN A 299 2.39 -17.69 10.59
N LEU A 300 3.55 -17.10 10.28
CA LEU A 300 4.47 -17.58 9.26
C LEU A 300 4.78 -19.08 9.35
N PRO A 301 4.96 -19.72 10.54
CA PRO A 301 5.15 -21.16 10.60
C PRO A 301 3.97 -21.95 10.01
N TYR A 302 2.73 -21.56 10.31
CA TYR A 302 1.54 -22.16 9.69
C TYR A 302 1.56 -21.97 8.18
N TYR A 303 1.78 -20.74 7.71
CA TYR A 303 1.76 -20.45 6.28
C TYR A 303 2.94 -21.10 5.53
N ALA A 304 4.08 -21.36 6.18
CA ALA A 304 5.19 -22.07 5.57
C ALA A 304 4.81 -23.51 5.19
N ASP A 305 3.95 -24.16 5.99
CA ASP A 305 3.43 -25.50 5.73
C ASP A 305 2.22 -25.51 4.76
N HIS A 306 1.71 -24.34 4.37
CA HIS A 306 0.50 -24.15 3.55
C HIS A 306 0.73 -23.17 2.38
N GLY A 307 1.91 -23.24 1.77
CA GLY A 307 2.22 -22.54 0.51
C GLY A 307 2.32 -21.01 0.60
N PHE A 308 2.58 -20.44 1.78
CA PHE A 308 2.74 -18.99 1.99
C PHE A 308 1.58 -18.13 1.46
N GLY A 309 0.34 -18.64 1.57
CA GLY A 309 -0.86 -17.94 1.13
C GLY A 309 -1.32 -18.24 -0.30
N THR A 310 -0.66 -19.18 -1.00
CA THR A 310 -1.14 -19.65 -2.32
C THR A 310 -2.28 -20.66 -2.21
N GLU A 311 -2.43 -21.32 -1.06
CA GLU A 311 -3.52 -22.24 -0.77
C GLU A 311 -4.74 -21.50 -0.21
N LEU A 312 -5.94 -22.04 -0.44
CA LEU A 312 -7.16 -21.44 0.08
C LEU A 312 -7.19 -21.49 1.61
N TYR A 313 -7.55 -20.38 2.24
CA TYR A 313 -7.62 -20.27 3.69
C TYR A 313 -8.65 -21.26 4.28
N ASN A 314 -8.18 -22.09 5.23
CA ASN A 314 -8.99 -23.03 5.98
C ASN A 314 -9.06 -22.59 7.45
N SER A 315 -10.20 -22.04 7.85
CA SER A 315 -10.38 -21.51 9.21
C SER A 315 -10.32 -22.58 10.29
N THR A 316 -10.75 -23.81 10.00
CA THR A 316 -10.68 -24.92 10.95
C THR A 316 -9.23 -25.31 11.21
N ALA A 317 -8.44 -25.53 10.15
CA ALA A 317 -7.02 -25.87 10.27
C ALA A 317 -6.23 -24.76 10.98
N PHE A 318 -6.46 -23.50 10.60
CA PHE A 318 -5.83 -22.36 11.24
C PHE A 318 -6.20 -22.24 12.72
N ASN A 319 -7.48 -22.42 13.09
CA ASN A 319 -7.90 -22.39 14.49
C ASN A 319 -7.29 -23.52 15.31
N THR A 320 -7.16 -24.73 14.75
CA THR A 320 -6.45 -25.84 15.39
C THR A 320 -5.00 -25.48 15.66
N TRP A 321 -4.31 -24.88 14.69
CA TRP A 321 -2.93 -24.42 14.87
C TRP A 321 -2.81 -23.31 15.93
N VAL A 322 -3.75 -22.36 15.97
CA VAL A 322 -3.80 -21.32 17.01
C VAL A 322 -3.89 -21.92 18.43
N LEU A 323 -4.59 -23.05 18.60
CA LEU A 323 -4.71 -23.75 19.88
C LEU A 323 -3.40 -24.38 20.37
N GLU A 324 -2.39 -24.54 19.50
CA GLU A 324 -1.06 -24.99 19.91
C GLU A 324 -0.35 -23.93 20.77
N GLY A 325 -0.65 -22.65 20.56
CA GLY A 325 -0.08 -21.55 21.36
C GLY A 325 1.43 -21.35 21.18
N THR A 326 1.96 -21.73 20.02
CA THR A 326 3.39 -21.77 19.69
C THR A 326 3.82 -20.63 18.75
N ALA A 327 2.92 -19.73 18.36
CA ALA A 327 3.22 -18.66 17.41
C ALA A 327 4.36 -17.76 17.93
N PRO A 328 5.48 -17.60 17.20
CA PRO A 328 6.60 -16.76 17.64
C PRO A 328 6.24 -15.27 17.63
N ALA A 329 6.91 -14.47 18.45
CA ALA A 329 6.74 -13.01 18.38
C ALA A 329 7.32 -12.42 17.09
N LEU A 330 6.63 -11.43 16.53
CA LEU A 330 7.22 -10.48 15.60
C LEU A 330 8.21 -9.56 16.37
N PRO A 331 9.53 -9.67 16.14
CA PRO A 331 10.53 -9.10 17.04
C PRO A 331 10.50 -7.56 17.09
N GLU A 332 10.18 -6.91 15.97
CA GLU A 332 10.12 -5.44 15.92
C GLU A 332 8.86 -4.88 16.60
N SER A 333 7.74 -5.60 16.54
CA SER A 333 6.52 -5.27 17.29
C SER A 333 6.72 -5.45 18.79
N LEU A 334 7.39 -6.53 19.20
CA LEU A 334 7.75 -6.76 20.61
C LEU A 334 8.68 -5.66 21.13
N LYS A 335 9.62 -5.19 20.31
CA LYS A 335 10.50 -4.07 20.64
C LYS A 335 9.73 -2.75 20.78
N LEU A 336 8.78 -2.47 19.87
CA LEU A 336 7.89 -1.31 19.99
C LEU A 336 7.06 -1.38 21.27
N TYR A 337 6.43 -2.52 21.55
CA TYR A 337 5.67 -2.78 22.77
C TYR A 337 6.49 -2.46 24.03
N LYS A 338 7.71 -3.02 24.15
CA LYS A 338 8.60 -2.76 25.29
C LYS A 338 8.96 -1.28 25.44
N LYS A 339 9.13 -0.57 24.32
CA LYS A 339 9.42 0.86 24.31
C LYS A 339 8.21 1.72 24.72
N LEU A 340 7.00 1.36 24.27
CA LEU A 340 5.76 2.05 24.63
C LEU A 340 5.45 1.93 26.12
N LEU A 341 5.68 0.75 26.71
CA LEU A 341 5.54 0.56 28.16
C LEU A 341 6.46 1.51 28.96
N LYS A 342 7.69 1.74 28.49
CA LYS A 342 8.63 2.68 29.12
C LYS A 342 8.17 4.14 29.06
N LEU A 343 7.28 4.49 28.13
CA LEU A 343 6.65 5.81 28.04
C LEU A 343 5.38 5.92 28.89
N GLY A 344 5.03 4.88 29.67
CA GLY A 344 3.78 4.85 30.45
C GLY A 344 2.53 4.62 29.60
N VAL A 345 2.68 4.29 28.31
CA VAL A 345 1.57 4.00 27.41
C VAL A 345 1.00 2.63 27.73
N LYS A 346 -0.33 2.58 27.91
CA LYS A 346 -1.06 1.34 28.16
C LYS A 346 -1.31 0.59 26.85
N ILE A 347 -1.18 -0.73 26.87
CA ILE A 347 -1.31 -1.56 25.67
C ILE A 347 -2.68 -2.21 25.63
N VAL A 348 -3.39 -2.10 24.52
CA VAL A 348 -4.66 -2.80 24.28
C VAL A 348 -4.50 -3.69 23.05
N PHE A 349 -4.77 -4.97 23.19
CA PHE A 349 -4.85 -5.90 22.06
C PHE A 349 -6.29 -6.02 21.59
N ILE A 350 -6.53 -5.92 20.29
CA ILE A 350 -7.82 -6.20 19.65
C ILE A 350 -7.59 -7.16 18.49
N THR A 351 -8.12 -8.37 18.58
CA THR A 351 -7.86 -9.46 17.62
C THR A 351 -9.12 -9.96 16.93
N GLY A 352 -8.94 -10.61 15.78
CA GLY A 352 -9.97 -11.36 15.09
C GLY A 352 -10.29 -12.73 15.69
N ARG A 353 -9.48 -13.23 16.64
CA ARG A 353 -9.66 -14.51 17.35
C ARG A 353 -10.95 -14.53 18.20
N GLY A 354 -11.48 -15.72 18.43
CA GLY A 354 -12.67 -15.95 19.25
C GLY A 354 -12.36 -15.98 20.75
N GLU A 355 -13.33 -15.64 21.59
CA GLU A 355 -13.18 -15.67 23.07
C GLU A 355 -12.80 -17.05 23.62
N ASP A 356 -13.16 -18.12 22.93
CA ASP A 356 -12.72 -19.50 23.21
C ASP A 356 -11.20 -19.66 23.14
N GLN A 357 -10.50 -18.81 22.37
CA GLN A 357 -9.04 -18.81 22.22
C GLN A 357 -8.33 -17.89 23.22
N ARG A 358 -9.03 -17.29 24.20
CA ARG A 358 -8.44 -16.32 25.15
C ARG A 358 -7.28 -16.89 25.96
N ASN A 359 -7.45 -18.09 26.52
CA ASN A 359 -6.44 -18.68 27.41
C ASN A 359 -5.16 -19.03 26.65
N VAL A 360 -5.28 -19.65 25.48
CA VAL A 360 -4.12 -19.97 24.63
C VAL A 360 -3.43 -18.71 24.13
N THR A 361 -4.19 -17.70 23.68
CA THR A 361 -3.63 -16.43 23.20
C THR A 361 -2.89 -15.68 24.31
N THR A 362 -3.45 -15.65 25.52
CA THR A 362 -2.80 -15.07 26.71
C THR A 362 -1.49 -15.78 27.04
N THR A 363 -1.50 -17.11 27.00
CA THR A 363 -0.32 -17.93 27.31
C THR A 363 0.78 -17.72 26.26
N ASN A 364 0.41 -17.76 24.98
CA ASN A 364 1.33 -17.55 23.87
C ASN A 364 1.99 -16.16 23.93
N LEU A 365 1.20 -15.09 24.13
CA LEU A 365 1.70 -13.72 24.27
C LEU A 365 2.73 -13.60 25.41
N LYS A 366 2.43 -14.18 26.58
CA LYS A 366 3.34 -14.19 27.73
C LYS A 366 4.63 -14.95 27.44
N ASN A 367 4.53 -16.13 26.82
CA ASN A 367 5.68 -16.98 26.50
C ASN A 367 6.67 -16.27 25.57
N VAL A 368 6.17 -15.44 24.64
CA VAL A 368 7.03 -14.74 23.67
C VAL A 368 7.41 -13.31 24.10
N GLY A 369 7.08 -12.91 25.32
CA GLY A 369 7.61 -11.69 25.95
C GLY A 369 6.65 -10.50 26.08
N TYR A 370 5.37 -10.66 25.75
CA TYR A 370 4.31 -9.69 26.05
C TYR A 370 3.70 -10.04 27.41
N HIS A 371 4.14 -9.39 28.50
CA HIS A 371 3.77 -9.81 29.85
C HIS A 371 2.60 -9.03 30.46
N THR A 372 2.34 -7.82 29.97
CA THR A 372 1.33 -6.91 30.52
C THR A 372 0.55 -6.19 29.43
N TRP A 373 -0.73 -5.95 29.68
CA TRP A 373 -1.61 -5.14 28.84
C TRP A 373 -2.78 -4.65 29.69
N GLU A 374 -3.41 -3.57 29.23
CA GLU A 374 -4.62 -2.99 29.83
C GLU A 374 -5.84 -3.82 29.48
N LYS A 375 -5.99 -4.19 28.20
CA LYS A 375 -7.11 -5.01 27.71
C LYS A 375 -6.65 -5.97 26.62
N LEU A 376 -7.25 -7.16 26.61
CA LEU A 376 -7.19 -8.13 25.53
C LEU A 376 -8.63 -8.40 25.07
N VAL A 377 -8.97 -7.90 23.89
CA VAL A 377 -10.32 -7.94 23.32
C VAL A 377 -10.37 -8.96 22.20
N LEU A 378 -11.21 -9.99 22.35
CA LEU A 378 -11.47 -11.03 21.36
C LEU A 378 -12.93 -10.93 20.89
N LYS A 379 -13.29 -11.66 19.83
CA LYS A 379 -14.67 -11.76 19.35
C LYS A 379 -15.49 -12.62 20.29
N GLY A 380 -16.53 -12.03 20.88
CA GLY A 380 -17.49 -12.74 21.70
C GLY A 380 -18.18 -13.90 20.96
N SER A 381 -18.55 -14.95 21.69
CA SER A 381 -19.25 -16.12 21.14
C SER A 381 -20.61 -15.78 20.50
N THR A 382 -21.21 -14.66 20.90
CA THR A 382 -22.48 -14.14 20.35
C THR A 382 -22.28 -13.04 19.30
N TYR A 383 -21.03 -12.76 18.90
CA TYR A 383 -20.75 -11.73 17.90
C TYR A 383 -21.22 -12.17 16.52
N SER A 384 -22.29 -11.53 16.03
CA SER A 384 -22.89 -11.75 14.70
C SER A 384 -22.45 -10.73 13.65
N GLY A 385 -21.48 -9.86 13.96
CA GLY A 385 -21.07 -8.82 13.03
C GLY A 385 -20.32 -9.38 11.81
N ASN A 386 -20.59 -8.80 10.65
CA ASN A 386 -20.24 -9.41 9.37
C ASN A 386 -18.74 -9.39 9.02
N THR A 387 -17.91 -8.54 9.64
CA THR A 387 -16.48 -8.42 9.28
C THR A 387 -15.58 -8.04 10.47
N SER A 388 -14.27 -8.33 10.34
CA SER A 388 -13.24 -7.91 11.30
C SER A 388 -13.19 -6.38 11.45
N TYR A 389 -13.38 -5.65 10.35
CA TYR A 389 -13.45 -4.18 10.33
C TYR A 389 -14.55 -3.63 11.25
N VAL A 390 -15.76 -4.20 11.19
CA VAL A 390 -16.90 -3.78 12.02
C VAL A 390 -16.61 -4.07 13.50
N HIS A 391 -16.09 -5.25 13.80
CA HIS A 391 -15.72 -5.63 15.17
C HIS A 391 -14.72 -4.65 15.76
N LYS A 392 -13.56 -4.47 15.11
CA LYS A 392 -12.45 -3.66 15.64
C LYS A 392 -12.84 -2.18 15.76
N SER A 393 -13.64 -1.66 14.81
CA SER A 393 -14.18 -0.30 14.90
C SER A 393 -15.11 -0.10 16.11
N ALA A 394 -15.99 -1.07 16.39
CA ALA A 394 -16.87 -1.01 17.55
C ALA A 394 -16.07 -1.07 18.87
N GLU A 395 -15.08 -1.95 18.96
CA GLU A 395 -14.26 -2.09 20.17
C GLU A 395 -13.39 -0.85 20.45
N ARG A 396 -12.76 -0.26 19.42
CA ARG A 396 -12.06 1.02 19.58
C ARG A 396 -13.01 2.14 20.03
N THR A 397 -14.24 2.14 19.53
CA THR A 397 -15.28 3.09 19.98
C THR A 397 -15.63 2.91 21.46
N LYS A 398 -15.73 1.66 21.94
CA LYS A 398 -15.95 1.37 23.37
C LYS A 398 -14.78 1.82 24.24
N LEU A 399 -13.54 1.69 23.77
CA LEU A 399 -12.35 2.19 24.47
C LEU A 399 -12.41 3.71 24.67
N VAL A 400 -12.70 4.47 23.60
CA VAL A 400 -12.83 5.93 23.67
C VAL A 400 -13.98 6.35 24.58
N LYS A 401 -15.14 5.68 24.48
CA LYS A 401 -16.28 5.94 25.38
C LYS A 401 -15.98 5.63 26.85
N SER A 402 -15.06 4.70 27.12
CA SER A 402 -14.58 4.39 28.47
C SER A 402 -13.51 5.38 28.99
N GLY A 403 -13.24 6.45 28.23
CA GLY A 403 -12.32 7.53 28.60
C GLY A 403 -10.86 7.29 28.22
N PHE A 404 -10.53 6.25 27.43
CA PHE A 404 -9.18 6.08 26.90
C PHE A 404 -8.93 6.98 25.69
N ARG A 405 -7.68 7.44 25.55
CA ARG A 405 -7.18 8.15 24.37
C ARG A 405 -6.30 7.21 23.57
N ILE A 406 -6.76 6.80 22.39
CA ILE A 406 -5.98 5.96 21.49
C ILE A 406 -4.95 6.84 20.79
N ILE A 407 -3.70 6.82 21.27
CA ILE A 407 -2.64 7.68 20.74
C ILE A 407 -1.96 7.07 19.50
N GLY A 408 -2.01 5.74 19.37
CA GLY A 408 -1.47 4.99 18.23
C GLY A 408 -2.20 3.67 18.04
N ASN A 409 -2.28 3.21 16.80
CA ASN A 409 -2.91 1.94 16.44
C ASN A 409 -2.07 1.24 15.35
N ILE A 410 -1.66 0.01 15.59
CA ILE A 410 -0.80 -0.76 14.68
C ILE A 410 -1.42 -2.12 14.39
N GLY A 411 -1.44 -2.49 13.11
CA GLY A 411 -1.99 -3.76 12.64
C GLY A 411 -1.53 -4.09 11.23
N ASP A 412 -1.55 -5.35 10.85
CA ASP A 412 -1.12 -5.87 9.55
C ASP A 412 -2.26 -5.92 8.54
N GLN A 413 -3.51 -5.71 8.94
CA GLN A 413 -4.65 -5.59 8.02
C GLN A 413 -5.26 -4.18 8.05
N TRP A 414 -5.86 -3.79 6.94
CA TRP A 414 -6.58 -2.51 6.88
C TRP A 414 -7.78 -2.47 7.83
N SER A 415 -8.39 -3.62 8.12
CA SER A 415 -9.45 -3.76 9.13
C SER A 415 -9.05 -3.28 10.54
N ASP A 416 -7.75 -3.26 10.82
CA ASP A 416 -7.23 -3.01 12.16
C ASP A 416 -7.04 -1.52 12.41
N ILE A 417 -6.76 -0.80 11.34
CA ILE A 417 -6.31 0.59 11.35
C ILE A 417 -7.22 1.55 10.57
N LEU A 418 -8.26 1.04 9.91
CA LEU A 418 -9.31 1.85 9.30
C LEU A 418 -10.61 1.76 10.11
N GLY A 419 -11.53 2.69 9.84
CA GLY A 419 -12.84 2.79 10.46
C GLY A 419 -12.91 3.87 11.53
N THR A 420 -13.78 3.69 12.52
CA THR A 420 -13.98 4.69 13.58
C THR A 420 -12.95 4.54 14.70
N ASN A 421 -12.63 5.66 15.34
CA ASN A 421 -11.78 5.72 16.54
C ASN A 421 -10.42 5.01 16.39
N VAL A 422 -9.79 5.15 15.22
CA VAL A 422 -8.48 4.52 14.93
C VAL A 422 -7.30 5.13 15.70
N GLY A 423 -7.56 6.19 16.46
CA GLY A 423 -6.56 6.92 17.23
C GLY A 423 -5.89 8.05 16.47
N ASN A 424 -4.92 8.69 17.12
CA ASN A 424 -4.25 9.88 16.58
C ASN A 424 -3.33 9.56 15.39
N ARG A 425 -2.78 8.33 15.32
CA ARG A 425 -1.98 7.86 14.19
C ARG A 425 -2.08 6.34 14.04
N THR A 426 -2.06 5.88 12.80
CA THR A 426 -2.12 4.46 12.44
C THR A 426 -0.85 3.98 11.76
N PHE A 427 -0.55 2.69 11.89
CA PHE A 427 0.65 2.04 11.37
C PHE A 427 0.26 0.67 10.81
N LYS A 428 0.39 0.46 9.51
CA LYS A 428 0.04 -0.78 8.79
C LYS A 428 1.23 -1.73 8.64
N LEU A 429 1.40 -2.74 9.47
CA LEU A 429 2.45 -3.73 9.19
C LEU A 429 2.23 -4.43 7.83
N PRO A 430 3.31 -4.81 7.14
CA PRO A 430 3.18 -5.57 5.91
C PRO A 430 2.78 -7.01 6.23
N ASP A 431 1.74 -7.50 5.57
CA ASP A 431 1.38 -8.92 5.53
C ASP A 431 0.99 -9.26 4.08
N PRO A 432 1.82 -10.05 3.36
CA PRO A 432 1.51 -10.51 2.01
C PRO A 432 0.78 -11.86 1.99
N MET A 433 0.62 -12.56 3.12
CA MET A 433 0.15 -13.94 3.15
C MET A 433 -1.37 -14.06 3.05
N TYR A 434 -2.11 -13.09 3.60
CA TYR A 434 -3.57 -13.08 3.51
C TYR A 434 -4.16 -11.66 3.55
N TYR A 435 -5.45 -11.57 3.20
CA TYR A 435 -6.20 -10.32 3.23
C TYR A 435 -7.52 -10.51 3.96
N ILE A 436 -7.82 -9.64 4.93
CA ILE A 436 -9.09 -9.61 5.66
C ILE A 436 -9.89 -8.37 5.22
N SER A 437 -11.08 -8.60 4.65
CA SER A 437 -12.03 -7.56 4.25
C SER A 437 -12.89 -7.04 5.40
#